data_AF-A0AAN8S6L1-F1
#
_entry.id   AF-A0AAN8S6L1-F1
#
_cell.length_a   1.000
_cell.length_b   1.000
_cell.length_c   1.000
_cell.angle_alpha   90.00
_cell.angle_beta   90.00
_cell.angle_gamma   90.00
#
_symmetry.space_group_name_H-M   'P 1'
#
loop_
_entity.id
_entity.type
_entity.pdbx_description
1 polymer ?
#
loop_
_entity_poly.entity_id
_entity_poly.type
_entity_poly.pdbx_seq_one_letter_code
_entity_poly.pdbx_strand_id
1 'polypeptide(L)' 'VGEDGHWDVKNGIITSNNETSYQVVGLYPFTVYSFRVVATNSMGPSQPSKESYYMVTLRE' A
#
# COMPACT_ATOMS: atom_id res chain seq x y z
N VAL A 1 6.56 -4.65 -11.86
CA VAL A 1 5.76 -4.61 -10.62
C VAL A 1 5.30 -6.03 -10.39
N GLY A 2 5.97 -6.73 -9.47
CA GLY A 2 5.90 -8.18 -9.26
C GLY A 2 6.66 -8.51 -7.98
N GLU A 3 6.62 -9.76 -7.56
CA GLU A 3 6.92 -10.28 -6.20
C GLU A 3 8.29 -9.90 -5.59
N ASP A 4 9.23 -9.38 -6.39
CA ASP A 4 10.56 -8.89 -5.97
C ASP A 4 10.79 -7.39 -6.27
N GLY A 5 9.73 -6.64 -6.55
CA GLY A 5 9.79 -5.22 -6.90
C GLY A 5 10.20 -4.35 -5.71
N HIS A 6 11.12 -3.41 -5.94
CA HIS A 6 11.46 -2.38 -4.96
C HIS A 6 10.20 -1.60 -4.55
N TRP A 7 9.88 -1.57 -3.27
CA TRP A 7 8.76 -0.79 -2.74
C TRP A 7 8.99 0.70 -3.02
N ASP A 8 8.14 1.30 -3.83
CA ASP A 8 8.21 2.73 -4.12
C ASP A 8 7.50 3.52 -3.01
N VAL A 9 8.27 3.90 -1.99
CA VAL A 9 7.78 4.72 -0.88
C VAL A 9 7.41 6.14 -1.34
N LYS A 10 8.05 6.66 -2.41
CA LYS A 10 7.80 8.03 -2.89
C LYS A 10 6.48 8.17 -3.64
N ASN A 11 6.04 7.10 -4.30
CA ASN A 11 4.76 7.05 -5.01
C ASN A 11 3.65 6.35 -4.19
N GLY A 12 3.84 6.22 -2.87
CA GLY A 12 2.83 5.68 -1.96
C GLY A 12 1.60 6.59 -1.80
N ILE A 13 0.49 6.02 -1.36
CA ILE A 13 -0.73 6.77 -1.04
C ILE A 13 -0.55 7.42 0.34
N ILE A 14 -0.71 8.75 0.41
CA ILE A 14 -0.72 9.49 1.67
C ILE A 14 -2.17 9.71 2.11
N THR A 15 -2.50 9.26 3.31
CA THR A 15 -3.83 9.48 3.90
C THR A 15 -3.97 10.91 4.40
N SER A 16 -5.17 11.50 4.24
CA SER A 16 -5.46 12.87 4.64
C SER A 16 -5.79 13.03 6.13
N ASN A 17 -6.01 11.91 6.83
CA ASN A 17 -6.41 11.86 8.23
C ASN A 17 -5.63 10.77 8.99
N ASN A 18 -5.96 10.63 10.27
CA ASN A 18 -5.38 9.67 11.21
C ASN A 18 -6.22 8.38 11.36
N GLU A 19 -7.13 8.10 10.43
CA GLU A 19 -7.89 6.86 10.44
C GLU A 19 -6.96 5.66 10.18
N THR A 20 -7.30 4.52 10.77
CA THR A 20 -6.54 3.26 10.63
C THR A 20 -7.09 2.36 9.51
N SER A 21 -7.97 2.91 8.68
CA SER A 21 -8.57 2.24 7.52
C SER A 21 -8.52 3.14 6.30
N TYR A 22 -8.25 2.56 5.13
CA TYR A 22 -8.25 3.29 3.86
C TYR A 22 -8.68 2.36 2.72
N GLN A 23 -9.55 2.86 1.83
CA GLN A 23 -9.97 2.12 0.65
C GLN A 23 -9.07 2.47 -0.54
N VAL A 24 -8.25 1.51 -0.98
CA VAL A 24 -7.44 1.66 -2.20
C VAL A 24 -8.33 1.47 -3.43
N VAL A 25 -8.27 2.40 -4.37
CA VAL A 25 -9.08 2.41 -5.61
C VAL A 25 -8.18 2.61 -6.83
N GLY A 26 -8.71 2.34 -8.04
CA GLY A 26 -7.96 2.53 -9.28
C GLY A 26 -6.88 1.47 -9.55
N LEU A 27 -7.01 0.28 -8.94
CA LEU A 27 -6.12 -0.84 -9.19
C LEU A 27 -6.40 -1.46 -10.57
N TYR A 28 -5.35 -1.87 -11.27
CA TYR A 28 -5.49 -2.59 -12.53
C TYR A 28 -6.19 -3.94 -12.33
N PRO A 29 -7.12 -4.33 -13.24
CA PRO A 29 -7.77 -5.63 -13.18
C PRO A 29 -6.77 -6.77 -13.39
N PHE A 30 -7.17 -7.97 -12.98
CA PHE A 30 -6.35 -9.19 -13.08
C PHE A 30 -4.88 -9.04 -12.60
N THR A 31 -4.63 -8.20 -11.59
CA THR A 31 -3.29 -7.91 -11.07
C THR A 31 -3.19 -8.33 -9.60
N VAL A 32 -2.03 -8.88 -9.23
CA VAL A 32 -1.72 -9.28 -7.84
C VAL A 32 -1.19 -8.07 -7.07
N TYR A 33 -1.75 -7.80 -5.90
CA TYR A 33 -1.30 -6.75 -4.99
C TYR A 33 -1.01 -7.29 -3.59
N SER A 34 -0.07 -6.64 -2.91
CA SER A 34 0.15 -6.70 -1.47
C SER A 34 0.44 -5.28 -0.98
N PHE A 35 0.07 -4.98 0.26
CA PHE A 35 0.16 -3.63 0.83
C PHE A 35 1.03 -3.63 2.09
N ARG A 36 1.77 -2.53 2.29
CA ARG A 36 2.44 -2.17 3.55
C ARG A 36 1.98 -0.78 3.96
N VAL A 37 1.99 -0.51 5.25
CA VAL A 37 1.61 0.79 5.84
C VAL A 37 2.82 1.40 6.55
N VAL A 38 2.97 2.72 6.43
CA VAL A 38 3.94 3.52 7.17
C VAL A 38 3.15 4.55 7.98
N ALA A 39 3.36 4.57 9.29
CA ALA A 39 2.77 5.60 10.13
C ALA A 39 3.68 6.83 10.17
N THR A 40 3.12 8.04 10.20
CA THR A 40 3.91 9.27 10.32
C THR A 40 3.41 10.13 11.48
N ASN A 41 4.33 10.79 12.16
CA ASN A 41 4.04 11.81 13.17
C ASN A 41 4.95 13.04 12.95
N SER A 42 4.91 14.01 13.86
CA SER A 42 5.73 15.24 13.77
C SER A 42 7.25 15.00 13.78
N MET A 43 7.71 13.82 14.21
CA MET A 43 9.13 13.44 14.19
C MET A 43 9.52 12.73 12.88
N GLY A 44 8.56 12.22 12.10
CA GLY A 44 8.80 11.58 10.81
C GLY A 44 8.03 10.27 10.59
N PRO A 45 8.40 9.50 9.55
CA PRO A 45 7.80 8.21 9.23
C PRO A 45 8.39 7.06 10.08
N SER A 46 7.58 6.04 10.34
CA SER A 46 8.00 4.77 10.93
C SER A 46 8.72 3.87 9.91
N GLN A 47 9.22 2.73 10.36
CA GLN A 47 9.51 1.64 9.43
C GLN A 47 8.19 1.10 8.81
N PRO A 48 8.22 0.56 7.58
CA PRO A 48 7.06 -0.08 6.96
C PRO A 48 6.58 -1.29 7.78
N SER A 49 5.27 -1.53 7.76
CA SER A 49 4.67 -2.74 8.32
C SER A 49 5.13 -4.00 7.59
N LYS A 50 4.80 -5.17 8.16
CA LYS A 50 4.77 -6.42 7.38
C LYS A 50 3.76 -6.25 6.23
N GLU A 51 4.08 -6.87 5.11
CA GLU A 51 3.18 -6.94 3.95
C GLU A 51 1.91 -7.73 4.25
N SER A 52 0.81 -7.30 3.64
CA SER A 52 -0.45 -8.04 3.66
C SER A 52 -0.32 -9.34 2.85
N TYR A 53 -1.30 -10.23 3.02
CA TYR A 53 -1.49 -11.33 2.08
C TYR A 53 -1.66 -10.81 0.65
N TYR A 54 -1.20 -11.61 -0.31
CA TYR A 54 -1.43 -11.36 -1.72
C TYR A 54 -2.91 -11.51 -2.05
N MET A 55 -3.43 -10.56 -2.82
CA MET A 55 -4.79 -10.59 -3.33
C MET A 55 -4.80 -10.26 -4.82
N VAL A 56 -5.77 -10.85 -5.53
CA VAL A 56 -5.93 -10.65 -6.97
C VAL A 56 -7.19 -9.84 -7.21
N THR A 57 -7.08 -8.75 -7.96
CA THR A 57 -8.24 -8.01 -8.43
C THR A 57 -9.04 -8.85 -9.44
N LEU A 58 -10.35 -8.61 -9.51
CA LEU A 58 -11.22 -9.32 -10.45
C LEU A 58 -10.76 -9.17 -11.91
N ARG A 59 -11.08 -10.18 -12.72
CA ARG A 59 -11.04 -10.08 -14.18
C ARG A 59 -12.30 -9.35 -14.63
N GLU A 60 -12.17 -8.52 -15.67
CA GLU A 60 -13.33 -7.98 -16.39
C GLU A 60 -14.19 -9.10 -16.99
#